data_AF-A0A553I6H5-F1
#
_entry.id   AF-A0A553I6H5-F1
#
_cell.length_a   1.000
_cell.length_b   1.000
_cell.length_c   1.000
_cell.angle_alpha   90.00
_cell.angle_beta   90.00
_cell.angle_gamma   90.00
#
_symmetry.space_group_name_H-M   'P 1'
#
loop_
_entity.id
_entity.type
_entity.pdbx_description
1 polymer ?
#
loop_
_entity_poly.entity_id
_entity_poly.type
_entity_poly.pdbx_seq_one_letter_code
_entity_poly.pdbx_strand_id
1 'polypeptide(L)'
;MALPALPAALPGLTDREAIADALHRAVLAFDHGDETLLLSAVTNDVTAEMSSSPPVSGISALKAAVFDRVAFGLDTTHFLSNIRVSVESGASTAQVSCSALAQHVRKGKGFEPGPHKLTSGGMYLCDVVKEEASRLWKIKTWKAKIKHHSEKEQRSKGKAICRLKVLLFGIRVARSVAYIGMFLPRSKQLLHFQSCIEPHNDMAEQVAYIQELLGLIAQHTESRRTLYNACLVSHAFHEAFTPYLYKDLWWLSNKGFANLVNKNRHRSLLHENTAKHARTLAIKAPEDTTRTKKRRDQFHRKLSTAITEICQHGRCLRSFFCSGVLFTKQCLEAISRLPHLEQLIIIFHPPGNLSSEADYSRAWDHLAFANLRELTLLELYGTMDNWRDPILQIILRSPNLEHLGLSMSENHVSFACIAEQYKHRQGHKLRLKILRLGPRISVPDNLHELVDLSILRELSVRAVEYAVLSRLIAYGAVVVMLGVAVQSLVSFQLANISHTWIHYDGHHVGL
;
A
#
# COMPACT_ATOMS: atom_id res chain seq x y z
N MET A 1 -2.11 -7.85 43.95
CA MET A 1 -3.01 -8.18 45.06
C MET A 1 -4.24 -8.84 44.46
N ALA A 2 -4.61 -10.02 44.95
CA ALA A 2 -5.90 -10.63 44.58
C ALA A 2 -7.01 -9.86 45.31
N LEU A 3 -8.07 -9.49 44.59
CA LEU A 3 -9.29 -8.98 45.22
C LEU A 3 -9.96 -10.14 45.97
N PRO A 4 -10.64 -9.87 47.10
CA PRO A 4 -11.42 -10.90 47.77
C PRO A 4 -12.53 -11.43 46.85
N ALA A 5 -12.94 -12.68 47.05
CA ALA A 5 -14.07 -13.27 46.35
C ALA A 5 -15.34 -12.43 46.59
N LEU A 6 -16.14 -12.24 45.54
CA LEU A 6 -17.36 -11.45 45.63
C LEU A 6 -18.48 -12.31 46.26
N PRO A 7 -19.28 -11.77 47.18
CA PRO A 7 -20.35 -12.53 47.82
C PRO A 7 -21.47 -12.87 46.81
N ALA A 8 -21.91 -14.12 46.82
CA ALA A 8 -23.04 -14.57 45.99
C ALA A 8 -24.40 -14.04 46.45
N ALA A 9 -24.52 -13.63 47.71
CA ALA A 9 -25.74 -13.11 48.32
C ALA A 9 -25.42 -11.81 49.09
N LEU A 10 -26.21 -10.78 48.85
CA LEU A 10 -26.15 -9.52 49.60
C LEU A 10 -27.36 -9.43 50.54
N PRO A 11 -27.18 -9.02 51.80
CA PRO A 11 -28.29 -8.85 52.73
C PRO A 11 -29.13 -7.62 52.38
N GLY A 12 -30.44 -7.67 52.70
CA GLY A 12 -31.31 -6.50 52.67
C GLY A 12 -31.81 -6.05 51.29
N LEU A 13 -31.56 -6.82 50.23
CA LEU A 13 -32.09 -6.50 48.91
C LEU A 13 -33.59 -6.74 48.82
N THR A 14 -34.33 -5.78 48.26
CA THR A 14 -35.69 -6.00 47.76
C THR A 14 -35.68 -6.94 46.55
N ASP A 15 -36.83 -7.53 46.19
CA ASP A 15 -36.88 -8.40 45.00
C ASP A 15 -36.42 -7.66 43.72
N ARG A 16 -36.77 -6.37 43.56
CA ARG A 16 -36.32 -5.56 42.42
C ARG A 16 -34.79 -5.42 42.37
N GLU A 17 -34.15 -5.22 43.51
CA GLU A 17 -32.69 -5.12 43.60
C GLU A 17 -32.03 -6.48 43.43
N ALA A 18 -32.58 -7.55 44.02
CA ALA A 18 -32.07 -8.90 43.90
C ALA A 18 -32.15 -9.45 42.46
N ILE A 19 -33.16 -9.03 41.69
CA ILE A 19 -33.26 -9.33 40.25
C ILE A 19 -32.18 -8.60 39.46
N ALA A 20 -31.94 -7.32 39.74
CA ALA A 20 -30.85 -6.57 39.09
C ALA A 20 -29.47 -7.16 39.47
N ASP A 21 -29.32 -7.57 40.73
CA ASP A 21 -28.12 -8.20 41.26
C ASP A 21 -27.79 -9.52 40.56
N ALA A 22 -28.78 -10.31 40.13
CA ALA A 22 -28.53 -11.50 39.30
C ALA A 22 -27.75 -11.17 38.01
N LEU A 23 -28.05 -10.03 37.35
CA LEU A 23 -27.32 -9.58 36.17
C LEU A 23 -25.92 -9.07 36.53
N HIS A 24 -25.79 -8.34 37.65
CA HIS A 24 -24.50 -7.85 38.13
C HIS A 24 -23.56 -9.00 38.46
N ARG A 25 -24.02 -10.00 39.23
CA ARG A 25 -23.24 -11.21 39.54
C ARG A 25 -22.82 -11.94 38.27
N ALA A 26 -23.71 -12.09 37.28
CA ALA A 26 -23.37 -12.74 36.02
C ALA A 26 -22.25 -12.01 35.25
N VAL A 27 -22.30 -10.69 35.13
CA VAL A 27 -21.26 -9.94 34.39
C VAL A 27 -19.95 -9.81 35.17
N LEU A 28 -20.02 -9.64 36.49
CA LEU A 28 -18.85 -9.64 37.36
C LEU A 28 -18.16 -11.00 37.35
N ALA A 29 -18.91 -12.10 37.24
CA ALA A 29 -18.33 -13.42 37.10
C ALA A 29 -17.45 -13.52 35.84
N PHE A 30 -17.86 -12.95 34.71
CA PHE A 30 -17.02 -12.88 33.52
C PHE A 30 -15.77 -12.03 33.73
N ASP A 31 -15.91 -10.87 34.36
CA ASP A 31 -14.80 -9.92 34.54
C ASP A 31 -13.73 -10.42 35.51
N HIS A 32 -14.15 -11.19 36.53
CA HIS A 32 -13.27 -11.74 37.55
C HIS A 32 -12.88 -13.20 37.31
N GLY A 33 -13.50 -13.87 36.33
CA GLY A 33 -13.37 -15.31 36.13
C GLY A 33 -13.83 -16.14 37.33
N ASP A 34 -14.90 -15.69 38.00
CA ASP A 34 -15.44 -16.32 39.21
C ASP A 34 -16.61 -17.25 38.86
N GLU A 35 -16.31 -18.55 38.75
CA GLU A 35 -17.31 -19.56 38.42
C GLU A 35 -18.39 -19.68 39.50
N THR A 36 -18.01 -19.57 40.78
CA THR A 36 -18.97 -19.66 41.89
C THR A 36 -19.99 -18.53 41.81
N LEU A 37 -19.54 -17.32 41.47
CA LEU A 37 -20.42 -16.17 41.26
C LEU A 37 -21.33 -16.39 40.03
N LEU A 38 -20.82 -16.98 38.94
CA LEU A 38 -21.65 -17.32 37.79
C LEU A 38 -22.76 -18.31 38.18
N LEU A 39 -22.42 -19.39 38.88
CA LEU A 39 -23.38 -20.42 39.31
C LEU A 39 -24.45 -19.88 40.28
N SER A 40 -24.10 -18.84 41.03
CA SER A 40 -25.08 -18.14 41.84
C SER A 40 -26.08 -17.36 40.98
N ALA A 41 -25.66 -16.86 39.81
CA ALA A 41 -26.40 -15.89 39.00
C ALA A 41 -27.31 -16.53 37.94
N VAL A 42 -27.08 -17.79 37.55
CA VAL A 42 -27.81 -18.47 36.48
C VAL A 42 -28.35 -19.82 36.94
N THR A 43 -29.46 -20.28 36.37
CA THR A 43 -29.99 -21.61 36.68
C THR A 43 -29.18 -22.71 35.98
N ASN A 44 -29.26 -23.96 36.47
CA ASN A 44 -28.58 -25.09 35.85
C ASN A 44 -29.03 -25.35 34.41
N ASP A 45 -30.30 -25.03 34.12
CA ASP A 45 -30.98 -25.17 32.82
C ASP A 45 -30.98 -23.86 32.00
N VAL A 46 -30.11 -22.89 32.31
CA VAL A 46 -30.07 -21.58 31.64
C VAL A 46 -29.97 -21.70 30.12
N THR A 47 -30.75 -20.89 29.40
CA THR A 47 -30.63 -20.72 27.95
C THR A 47 -30.04 -19.35 27.62
N ALA A 48 -29.14 -19.30 26.64
CA ALA A 48 -28.55 -18.03 26.20
C ALA A 48 -28.53 -17.91 24.67
N GLU A 49 -28.92 -16.73 24.17
CA GLU A 49 -28.99 -16.38 22.77
C GLU A 49 -28.15 -15.12 22.49
N MET A 50 -27.27 -15.19 21.49
CA MET A 50 -26.47 -14.04 21.03
C MET A 50 -26.60 -13.90 19.51
N SER A 51 -26.70 -12.67 18.98
CA SER A 51 -27.07 -12.41 17.58
C SER A 51 -26.14 -13.03 16.51
N SER A 52 -24.97 -13.55 16.88
CA SER A 52 -23.97 -14.12 15.97
C SER A 52 -23.53 -15.53 16.37
N SER A 53 -24.28 -16.22 17.22
CA SER A 53 -23.92 -17.57 17.69
C SER A 53 -25.16 -18.43 17.89
N PRO A 54 -25.06 -19.75 17.68
CA PRO A 54 -26.14 -20.67 18.01
C PRO A 54 -26.57 -20.51 19.48
N PRO A 55 -27.87 -20.60 19.80
CA PRO A 55 -28.34 -20.65 21.17
C PRO A 55 -27.66 -21.79 21.94
N VAL A 56 -27.34 -21.55 23.21
CA VAL A 56 -26.80 -22.57 24.12
C VAL A 56 -27.79 -22.85 25.23
N SER A 57 -27.81 -24.10 25.71
CA SER A 57 -28.73 -24.57 26.75
C SER A 57 -27.97 -25.37 27.80
N GLY A 58 -28.22 -25.04 29.06
CA GLY A 58 -27.55 -25.62 30.23
C GLY A 58 -26.24 -24.91 30.58
N ILE A 59 -25.92 -24.94 31.87
CA ILE A 59 -24.75 -24.25 32.44
C ILE A 59 -23.42 -24.70 31.83
N SER A 60 -23.27 -26.00 31.55
CA SER A 60 -22.06 -26.55 30.94
C SER A 60 -21.81 -25.96 29.54
N ALA A 61 -22.87 -25.84 28.72
CA ALA A 61 -22.77 -25.26 27.38
C ALA A 61 -22.52 -23.75 27.43
N LEU A 62 -23.19 -23.03 28.34
CA LEU A 62 -22.94 -21.60 28.56
C LEU A 62 -21.48 -21.34 28.94
N LYS A 63 -20.92 -22.17 29.85
CA LYS A 63 -19.53 -22.02 30.27
C LYS A 63 -18.55 -22.20 29.11
N ALA A 64 -18.65 -23.33 28.41
CA ALA A 64 -17.75 -23.65 27.31
C ALA A 64 -17.85 -22.66 26.13
N ALA A 65 -19.06 -22.16 25.83
CA ALA A 65 -19.28 -21.26 24.71
C ALA A 65 -18.93 -19.79 25.03
N VAL A 66 -19.15 -19.34 26.27
CA VAL A 66 -19.08 -17.93 26.65
C VAL A 66 -18.11 -17.69 27.80
N PHE A 67 -18.37 -18.27 28.99
CA PHE A 67 -17.62 -17.95 30.20
C PHE A 67 -16.12 -18.22 30.04
N ASP A 68 -15.73 -19.43 29.64
CA ASP A 68 -14.32 -19.82 29.62
C ASP A 68 -13.51 -18.94 28.66
N ARG A 69 -14.13 -18.54 27.54
CA ARG A 69 -13.51 -17.68 26.54
C ARG A 69 -13.32 -16.26 27.05
N VAL A 70 -14.32 -15.71 27.74
CA VAL A 70 -14.29 -14.33 28.23
C VAL A 70 -13.43 -14.22 29.48
N ALA A 71 -13.71 -15.03 30.51
CA ALA A 71 -13.04 -15.01 31.80
C ALA A 71 -11.54 -15.36 31.71
N PHE A 72 -11.20 -16.39 30.93
CA PHE A 72 -9.83 -16.90 30.89
C PHE A 72 -9.04 -16.41 29.66
N GLY A 73 -9.72 -16.04 28.58
CA GLY A 73 -9.07 -15.56 27.35
C GLY A 73 -8.87 -14.05 27.27
N LEU A 74 -9.63 -13.26 28.04
CA LEU A 74 -9.67 -11.80 27.91
C LEU A 74 -9.47 -11.09 29.26
N ASP A 75 -8.92 -9.88 29.19
CA ASP A 75 -9.13 -8.87 30.22
C ASP A 75 -10.41 -8.12 29.84
N THR A 76 -11.44 -8.21 30.67
CA THR A 76 -12.78 -7.71 30.35
C THR A 76 -13.35 -6.79 31.44
N THR A 77 -14.20 -5.86 31.02
CA THR A 77 -15.07 -5.10 31.91
C THR A 77 -16.43 -4.90 31.26
N HIS A 78 -17.50 -5.28 31.95
CA HIS A 78 -18.88 -5.11 31.52
C HIS A 78 -19.58 -4.03 32.37
N PHE A 79 -20.23 -3.09 31.69
CA PHE A 79 -21.01 -2.02 32.31
C PHE A 79 -22.49 -2.22 31.98
N LEU A 80 -23.31 -2.37 33.01
CA LEU A 80 -24.76 -2.43 32.88
C LEU A 80 -25.36 -1.08 33.25
N SER A 81 -26.32 -0.61 32.46
CA SER A 81 -27.02 0.66 32.68
C SER A 81 -28.48 0.55 32.24
N ASN A 82 -29.31 1.51 32.68
CA ASN A 82 -30.72 1.57 32.34
C ASN A 82 -31.47 0.25 32.64
N ILE A 83 -31.21 -0.33 33.81
CA ILE A 83 -31.83 -1.60 34.24
C ILE A 83 -33.31 -1.35 34.50
N ARG A 84 -34.17 -2.15 33.87
CA ARG A 84 -35.62 -2.11 34.04
C ARG A 84 -36.11 -3.50 34.44
N VAL A 85 -36.66 -3.58 35.64
CA VAL A 85 -37.23 -4.81 36.21
C VAL A 85 -38.75 -4.74 36.19
N SER A 86 -39.37 -5.82 35.72
CA SER A 86 -40.81 -6.08 35.74
C SER A 86 -41.08 -7.32 36.59
N VAL A 87 -41.64 -7.12 37.78
CA VAL A 87 -41.94 -8.16 38.76
C VAL A 87 -43.22 -7.80 39.52
N GLU A 88 -44.10 -8.77 39.72
CA GLU A 88 -45.29 -8.64 40.56
C GLU A 88 -44.95 -8.94 42.03
N SER A 89 -45.70 -8.35 42.96
CA SER A 89 -45.47 -8.58 44.40
C SER A 89 -45.65 -10.06 44.75
N GLY A 90 -44.62 -10.68 45.33
CA GLY A 90 -44.64 -12.09 45.73
C GLY A 90 -44.40 -13.08 44.58
N ALA A 91 -44.12 -12.62 43.36
CA ALA A 91 -43.83 -13.50 42.23
C ALA A 91 -42.48 -14.23 42.40
N SER A 92 -42.41 -15.45 41.85
CA SER A 92 -41.18 -16.25 41.75
C SER A 92 -40.51 -16.16 40.37
N THR A 93 -41.08 -15.36 39.46
CA THR A 93 -40.56 -15.09 38.12
C THR A 93 -40.59 -13.58 37.84
N ALA A 94 -39.66 -13.11 37.02
CA ALA A 94 -39.60 -11.72 36.61
C ALA A 94 -38.89 -11.55 35.27
N GLN A 95 -39.05 -10.38 34.66
CA GLN A 95 -38.29 -9.97 33.48
C GLN A 95 -37.42 -8.77 33.78
N VAL A 96 -36.22 -8.76 33.22
CA VAL A 96 -35.27 -7.67 33.36
C VAL A 96 -34.60 -7.35 32.04
N SER A 97 -34.46 -6.06 31.74
CA SER A 97 -33.73 -5.57 30.58
C SER A 97 -32.71 -4.52 30.97
N CYS A 98 -31.61 -4.41 30.21
CA CYS A 98 -30.61 -3.37 30.42
C CYS A 98 -29.79 -3.09 29.16
N SER A 99 -29.11 -1.95 29.16
CA SER A 99 -28.05 -1.64 28.20
C SER A 99 -26.72 -2.19 28.72
N ALA A 100 -25.99 -2.93 27.89
CA ALA A 100 -24.70 -3.51 28.22
C ALA A 100 -23.60 -2.95 27.32
N LEU A 101 -22.50 -2.50 27.92
CA LEU A 101 -21.28 -2.11 27.23
C LEU A 101 -20.14 -2.99 27.75
N ALA A 102 -19.45 -3.70 26.86
CA ALA A 102 -18.31 -4.53 27.22
C ALA A 102 -17.03 -4.00 26.58
N GLN A 103 -15.95 -3.98 27.36
CA GLN A 103 -14.60 -3.73 26.87
C GLN A 103 -13.81 -5.03 26.99
N HIS A 104 -13.37 -5.56 25.85
CA HIS A 104 -12.63 -6.81 25.76
C HIS A 104 -11.23 -6.52 25.25
N VAL A 105 -10.22 -7.01 25.96
CA VAL A 105 -8.82 -6.95 25.53
C VAL A 105 -8.22 -8.35 25.65
N ARG A 106 -7.27 -8.71 24.77
CA ARG A 106 -6.52 -9.96 24.98
C ARG A 106 -5.88 -9.96 26.37
N LYS A 107 -5.91 -11.11 27.04
CA LYS A 107 -5.38 -11.25 28.40
C LYS A 107 -3.94 -10.73 28.54
N GLY A 108 -3.70 -9.89 29.53
CA GLY A 108 -2.42 -9.23 29.81
C GLY A 108 -2.06 -8.08 28.86
N LYS A 109 -2.94 -7.70 27.94
CA LYS A 109 -2.66 -6.70 26.88
C LYS A 109 -3.37 -5.37 27.08
N GLY A 110 -4.05 -5.17 28.22
CA GLY A 110 -4.79 -3.94 28.55
C GLY A 110 -3.99 -2.65 28.35
N PHE A 111 -2.73 -2.64 28.77
CA PHE A 111 -1.84 -1.48 28.73
C PHE A 111 -1.11 -1.29 27.39
N GLU A 112 -1.11 -2.31 26.53
CA GLU A 112 -0.40 -2.21 25.25
C GLU A 112 -1.18 -1.30 24.27
N PRO A 113 -0.46 -0.45 23.50
CA PRO A 113 -1.06 0.22 22.36
C PRO A 113 -1.25 -0.79 21.22
N GLY A 114 -2.42 -0.82 20.58
CA GLY A 114 -2.62 -1.68 19.41
C GLY A 114 -4.05 -2.14 19.19
N PRO A 115 -4.28 -2.99 18.17
CA PRO A 115 -5.60 -3.44 17.71
C PRO A 115 -6.23 -4.53 18.58
N HIS A 116 -5.69 -4.81 19.77
CA HIS A 116 -6.16 -5.90 20.64
C HIS A 116 -7.39 -5.54 21.49
N LYS A 117 -8.10 -4.46 21.15
CA LYS A 117 -9.19 -3.89 21.97
C LYS A 117 -10.49 -3.90 21.18
N LEU A 118 -11.45 -4.68 21.68
CA LEU A 118 -12.81 -4.77 21.17
C LEU A 118 -13.74 -4.07 22.16
N THR A 119 -14.60 -3.19 21.66
CA THR A 119 -15.70 -2.62 22.45
C THR A 119 -17.01 -3.05 21.81
N SER A 120 -17.89 -3.64 22.60
CA SER A 120 -19.22 -4.06 22.14
C SER A 120 -20.32 -3.41 22.97
N GLY A 121 -21.40 -3.01 22.30
CA GLY A 121 -22.57 -2.42 22.94
C GLY A 121 -23.83 -3.15 22.51
N GLY A 122 -24.70 -3.47 23.46
CA GLY A 122 -25.90 -4.26 23.22
C GLY A 122 -27.01 -4.03 24.24
N MET A 123 -28.09 -4.79 24.09
CA MET A 123 -29.20 -4.86 25.03
C MET A 123 -29.30 -6.29 25.55
N TYR A 124 -29.47 -6.44 26.87
CA TYR A 124 -29.86 -7.71 27.46
C TYR A 124 -31.34 -7.71 27.78
N LEU A 125 -31.98 -8.83 27.52
CA LEU A 125 -33.32 -9.16 27.95
C LEU A 125 -33.25 -10.54 28.60
N CYS A 126 -33.57 -10.60 29.89
CA CYS A 126 -33.48 -11.82 30.67
C CYS A 126 -34.80 -12.15 31.37
N ASP A 127 -35.13 -13.44 31.38
CA ASP A 127 -36.12 -14.00 32.28
C ASP A 127 -35.40 -14.56 33.50
N VAL A 128 -35.84 -14.18 34.69
CA VAL A 128 -35.24 -14.62 35.96
C VAL A 128 -36.26 -15.35 36.81
N VAL A 129 -35.77 -16.28 37.63
CA VAL A 129 -36.58 -17.07 38.56
C VAL A 129 -35.96 -17.04 39.95
N LYS A 130 -36.80 -17.07 40.98
CA LYS A 130 -36.37 -17.17 42.37
C LYS A 130 -36.16 -18.64 42.72
N GLU A 131 -34.93 -19.02 43.04
CA GLU A 131 -34.59 -20.38 43.43
C GLU A 131 -34.89 -20.61 44.91
N GLU A 132 -35.74 -21.58 45.25
CA GLU A 132 -36.19 -21.78 46.63
C GLU A 132 -35.06 -22.16 47.60
N ALA A 133 -34.13 -23.01 47.16
CA ALA A 133 -33.04 -23.51 47.99
C ALA A 133 -32.05 -22.42 48.42
N SER A 134 -31.64 -21.56 47.48
CA SER A 134 -30.70 -20.47 47.77
C SER A 134 -31.38 -19.14 48.14
N ARG A 135 -32.69 -19.04 47.89
CA ARG A 135 -33.48 -17.79 47.93
C ARG A 135 -32.98 -16.69 46.99
N LEU A 136 -32.07 -17.01 46.06
CA LEU A 136 -31.52 -16.06 45.09
C LEU A 136 -32.38 -16.00 43.82
N TRP A 137 -32.42 -14.81 43.22
CA TRP A 137 -32.88 -14.66 41.83
C TRP A 137 -31.77 -15.09 40.87
N LYS A 138 -32.13 -15.89 39.87
CA LYS A 138 -31.21 -16.45 38.88
C LYS A 138 -31.75 -16.28 37.46
N ILE A 139 -30.86 -16.05 36.51
CA ILE A 139 -31.18 -15.94 35.08
C ILE A 139 -31.49 -17.34 34.54
N LYS A 140 -32.70 -17.49 34.00
CA LYS A 140 -33.15 -18.71 33.30
C LYS A 140 -33.02 -18.57 31.79
N THR A 141 -33.28 -17.38 31.25
CA THR A 141 -33.09 -17.10 29.82
C THR A 141 -32.36 -15.78 29.66
N TRP A 142 -31.33 -15.75 28.81
CA TRP A 142 -30.51 -14.57 28.53
C TRP A 142 -30.43 -14.30 27.04
N LYS A 143 -31.08 -13.23 26.58
CA LYS A 143 -30.99 -12.77 25.19
C LYS A 143 -30.11 -11.54 25.09
N ALA A 144 -28.99 -11.66 24.40
CA ALA A 144 -28.05 -10.57 24.15
C ALA A 144 -28.11 -10.11 22.68
N LYS A 145 -28.69 -8.92 22.46
CA LYS A 145 -28.72 -8.27 21.16
C LYS A 145 -27.56 -7.28 21.04
N ILE A 146 -26.47 -7.70 20.41
CA ILE A 146 -25.32 -6.83 20.14
C ILE A 146 -25.70 -5.85 19.05
N LYS A 147 -25.74 -4.55 19.37
CA LYS A 147 -26.11 -3.48 18.44
C LYS A 147 -24.92 -3.01 17.62
N HIS A 148 -23.75 -2.95 18.23
CA HIS A 148 -22.51 -2.59 17.56
C HIS A 148 -21.33 -3.28 18.22
N HIS A 149 -20.32 -3.59 17.43
CA HIS A 149 -18.98 -3.89 17.90
C HIS A 149 -18.02 -3.00 17.12
N SER A 150 -17.05 -2.42 17.81
CA SER A 150 -15.94 -1.73 17.18
C SER A 150 -14.66 -2.41 17.62
N GLU A 151 -13.96 -3.04 16.69
CA GLU A 151 -12.52 -3.22 16.85
C GLU A 151 -11.91 -1.83 16.76
N LYS A 152 -11.25 -1.37 17.83
CA LYS A 152 -10.46 -0.13 17.76
C LYS A 152 -9.19 -0.42 16.97
N GLU A 153 -9.31 -0.63 15.67
CA GLU A 153 -8.31 -0.09 14.76
C GLU A 153 -8.39 1.44 14.95
N GLN A 154 -7.27 2.11 15.24
CA GLN A 154 -7.21 3.52 15.66
C GLN A 154 -7.67 4.54 14.58
N ARG A 155 -8.83 4.36 13.95
CA ARG A 155 -9.40 5.24 12.93
C ARG A 155 -9.94 6.55 13.52
N SER A 156 -10.44 6.58 14.76
CA SER A 156 -11.05 7.79 15.34
C SER A 156 -10.03 8.78 15.90
N LYS A 157 -8.92 8.31 16.49
CA LYS A 157 -7.75 9.18 16.76
C LYS A 157 -7.15 9.68 15.44
N GLY A 158 -7.21 8.89 14.38
CA GLY A 158 -6.83 9.30 13.02
C GLY A 158 -7.60 10.53 12.53
N LYS A 159 -8.94 10.62 12.69
CA LYS A 159 -9.71 11.79 12.21
C LYS A 159 -9.44 13.08 12.99
N ALA A 160 -9.38 13.03 14.32
CA ALA A 160 -9.08 14.23 15.13
C ALA A 160 -7.61 14.65 15.01
N ILE A 161 -6.68 13.69 15.00
CA ILE A 161 -5.25 13.97 14.77
C ILE A 161 -5.00 14.36 13.31
N CYS A 162 -5.75 13.86 12.31
CA CYS A 162 -5.70 14.36 10.94
C CYS A 162 -6.24 15.78 10.85
N ARG A 163 -7.37 16.11 11.49
CA ARG A 163 -7.86 17.50 11.53
C ARG A 163 -6.84 18.43 12.19
N LEU A 164 -6.24 18.02 13.31
CA LEU A 164 -5.21 18.82 13.99
C LEU A 164 -3.88 18.88 13.22
N LYS A 165 -3.45 17.79 12.56
CA LYS A 165 -2.23 17.76 11.73
C LYS A 165 -2.42 18.46 10.39
N VAL A 166 -3.62 18.43 9.79
CA VAL A 166 -3.98 19.19 8.60
C VAL A 166 -4.13 20.66 8.93
N LEU A 167 -4.65 21.01 10.11
CA LEU A 167 -4.65 22.39 10.61
C LEU A 167 -3.21 22.88 10.89
N LEU A 168 -2.38 22.09 11.58
CA LEU A 168 -0.97 22.42 11.83
C LEU A 168 -0.12 22.41 10.55
N PHE A 169 -0.44 21.55 9.58
CA PHE A 169 0.17 21.54 8.25
C PHE A 169 -0.31 22.74 7.43
N GLY A 170 -1.59 23.08 7.47
CA GLY A 170 -2.14 24.30 6.89
C GLY A 170 -1.50 25.56 7.48
N ILE A 171 -1.27 25.60 8.80
CA ILE A 171 -0.54 26.67 9.49
C ILE A 171 0.93 26.69 9.08
N ARG A 172 1.59 25.53 8.95
CA ARG A 172 2.99 25.46 8.47
C ARG A 172 3.13 25.85 7.01
N VAL A 173 2.22 25.42 6.15
CA VAL A 173 2.14 25.79 4.74
C VAL A 173 1.81 27.28 4.62
N ALA A 174 0.85 27.81 5.37
CA ALA A 174 0.54 29.24 5.38
C ALA A 174 1.72 30.07 5.87
N ARG A 175 2.48 29.59 6.86
CA ARG A 175 3.75 30.20 7.28
C ARG A 175 4.81 30.14 6.19
N SER A 176 4.96 29.01 5.49
CA SER A 176 5.90 28.87 4.38
C SER A 176 5.49 29.72 3.16
N VAL A 177 4.20 29.83 2.86
CA VAL A 177 3.65 30.70 1.79
C VAL A 177 3.80 32.17 2.15
N ALA A 178 3.60 32.55 3.41
CA ALA A 178 3.92 33.89 3.90
C ALA A 178 5.43 34.21 3.80
N TYR A 179 6.28 33.20 4.03
CA TYR A 179 7.74 33.33 3.85
C TYR A 179 8.15 33.43 2.37
N ILE A 180 7.48 32.70 1.47
CA ILE A 180 7.69 32.79 0.02
C ILE A 180 7.14 34.10 -0.56
N GLY A 181 6.05 34.62 0.02
CA GLY A 181 5.48 35.94 -0.31
C GLY A 181 6.42 37.12 -0.03
N MET A 182 7.48 36.93 0.77
CA MET A 182 8.53 37.93 0.96
C MET A 182 9.52 38.01 -0.22
N PHE A 183 9.48 37.08 -1.18
CA PHE A 183 10.42 37.01 -2.30
C PHE A 183 9.77 37.14 -3.69
N LEU A 184 8.45 37.34 -3.77
CA LEU A 184 7.76 37.61 -5.03
C LEU A 184 7.55 39.12 -5.23
N PRO A 185 7.78 39.67 -6.44
CA PRO A 185 7.45 41.07 -6.74
C PRO A 185 5.96 41.29 -6.49
N ARG A 186 5.62 42.40 -5.81
CA ARG A 186 4.23 42.80 -5.50
C ARG A 186 3.36 42.86 -6.76
N SER A 187 2.77 41.74 -7.16
CA SER A 187 1.68 41.69 -8.13
C SER A 187 0.36 41.57 -7.37
N LYS A 188 -0.69 42.17 -7.93
CA LYS A 188 -1.98 42.50 -7.30
C LYS A 188 -2.78 41.32 -6.71
N GLN A 189 -2.29 40.09 -6.77
CA GLN A 189 -3.01 38.88 -6.32
C GLN A 189 -2.95 38.66 -4.80
N LEU A 190 -1.92 39.15 -4.10
CA LEU A 190 -1.78 38.95 -2.64
C LEU A 190 -2.73 39.81 -1.79
N LEU A 191 -3.18 40.96 -2.30
CA LEU A 191 -4.13 41.84 -1.60
C LEU A 191 -5.54 41.24 -1.51
N HIS A 192 -5.93 40.36 -2.43
CA HIS A 192 -7.21 39.67 -2.37
C HIS A 192 -7.23 38.53 -1.34
N PHE A 193 -6.06 38.01 -0.96
CA PHE A 193 -5.93 36.89 -0.04
C PHE A 193 -6.14 37.30 1.43
N GLN A 194 -5.76 38.52 1.80
CA GLN A 194 -5.96 39.05 3.16
C GLN A 194 -7.41 39.48 3.44
N SER A 195 -8.19 39.87 2.42
CA SER A 195 -9.58 40.32 2.61
C SER A 195 -10.59 39.18 2.74
N CYS A 196 -10.22 37.93 2.40
CA CYS A 196 -11.15 36.79 2.36
C CYS A 196 -11.12 35.91 3.63
N ILE A 197 -10.21 36.17 4.57
CA ILE A 197 -10.06 35.37 5.80
C ILE A 197 -10.69 36.16 6.95
N GLU A 198 -12.01 36.05 7.11
CA GLU A 198 -12.69 36.57 8.30
C GLU A 198 -12.38 35.69 9.53
N PRO A 199 -12.10 36.29 10.70
CA PRO A 199 -11.60 35.58 11.88
C PRO A 199 -12.62 34.64 12.58
N HIS A 200 -13.86 34.53 12.09
CA HIS A 200 -14.94 33.81 12.77
C HIS A 200 -15.37 32.49 12.12
N ASN A 201 -14.81 32.09 10.96
CA ASN A 201 -15.16 30.83 10.29
C ASN A 201 -14.01 29.81 10.28
N ASP A 202 -14.36 28.52 10.21
CA ASP A 202 -13.44 27.39 10.20
C ASP A 202 -12.46 27.55 9.01
N MET A 203 -11.20 27.91 9.31
CA MET A 203 -10.15 28.18 8.33
C MET A 203 -9.94 27.01 7.34
N ALA A 204 -10.26 25.78 7.76
CA ALA A 204 -10.21 24.60 6.90
C ALA A 204 -11.24 24.67 5.76
N GLU A 205 -12.40 25.27 6.01
CA GLU A 205 -13.47 25.44 5.03
C GLU A 205 -13.09 26.51 4.00
N GLN A 206 -12.52 27.63 4.43
CA GLN A 206 -12.02 28.69 3.54
C GLN A 206 -10.88 28.19 2.62
N VAL A 207 -9.91 27.44 3.15
CA VAL A 207 -8.83 26.87 2.35
C VAL A 207 -9.35 25.85 1.32
N ALA A 208 -10.44 25.14 1.65
CA ALA A 208 -11.04 24.18 0.74
C ALA A 208 -11.62 24.82 -0.54
N TYR A 209 -11.93 26.13 -0.52
CA TYR A 209 -12.42 26.87 -1.69
C TYR A 209 -11.32 27.33 -2.64
N ILE A 210 -10.04 27.28 -2.25
CA ILE A 210 -8.92 27.75 -3.08
C ILE A 210 -8.26 26.54 -3.76
N GLN A 211 -8.87 26.03 -4.83
CA GLN A 211 -8.42 24.82 -5.53
C GLN A 211 -6.95 24.89 -5.99
N GLU A 212 -6.50 26.06 -6.46
CA GLU A 212 -5.12 26.30 -6.88
C GLU A 212 -4.13 26.09 -5.73
N LEU A 213 -4.45 26.60 -4.55
CA LEU A 213 -3.65 26.42 -3.35
C LEU A 213 -3.60 24.95 -2.93
N LEU A 214 -4.74 24.25 -2.93
CA LEU A 214 -4.77 22.81 -2.65
C LEU A 214 -3.91 22.02 -3.64
N GLY A 215 -3.95 22.37 -4.92
CA GLY A 215 -3.11 21.79 -5.96
C GLY A 215 -1.61 21.99 -5.69
N LEU A 216 -1.20 23.22 -5.33
CA LEU A 216 0.18 23.53 -4.96
C LEU A 216 0.63 22.75 -3.71
N ILE A 217 -0.24 22.66 -2.70
CA ILE A 217 0.04 21.88 -1.49
C ILE A 217 0.22 20.41 -1.83
N ALA A 218 -0.69 19.83 -2.60
CA ALA A 218 -0.63 18.44 -3.01
C ALA A 218 0.62 18.15 -3.85
N GLN A 219 1.02 19.06 -4.74
CA GLN A 219 2.25 18.96 -5.54
C GLN A 219 3.52 18.85 -4.67
N HIS A 220 3.59 19.61 -3.58
CA HIS A 220 4.74 19.65 -2.67
C HIS A 220 4.64 18.63 -1.52
N THR A 221 3.58 17.82 -1.48
CA THR A 221 3.43 16.79 -0.45
C THR A 221 4.04 15.47 -0.94
N GLU A 222 5.21 15.12 -0.39
CA GLU A 222 5.92 13.89 -0.77
C GLU A 222 5.34 12.62 -0.12
N SER A 223 4.78 12.76 1.08
CA SER A 223 4.26 11.61 1.82
C SER A 223 2.93 11.12 1.24
N ARG A 224 2.94 9.94 0.61
CA ARG A 224 1.73 9.25 0.14
C ARG A 224 0.67 9.10 1.23
N ARG A 225 1.09 8.84 2.48
CA ARG A 225 0.16 8.72 3.61
C ARG A 225 -0.52 10.06 3.91
N THR A 226 0.22 11.17 3.83
CA THR A 226 -0.36 12.51 3.98
C THR A 226 -1.31 12.82 2.83
N LEU A 227 -0.92 12.54 1.58
CA LEU A 227 -1.81 12.69 0.41
C LEU A 227 -3.10 11.89 0.57
N TYR A 228 -3.01 10.62 0.98
CA TYR A 228 -4.18 9.77 1.24
C TYR A 228 -5.08 10.33 2.33
N ASN A 229 -4.50 10.72 3.47
CA ASN A 229 -5.26 11.32 4.57
C ASN A 229 -5.93 12.63 4.16
N ALA A 230 -5.26 13.43 3.32
CA ALA A 230 -5.83 14.67 2.76
C ALA A 230 -7.05 14.35 1.90
N CYS A 231 -7.00 13.33 1.05
CA CYS A 231 -8.17 12.88 0.27
C CYS A 231 -9.38 12.46 1.12
N LEU A 232 -9.22 12.22 2.43
CA LEU A 232 -10.31 11.85 3.34
C LEU A 232 -10.92 13.05 4.08
N VAL A 233 -10.42 14.27 3.86
CA VAL A 233 -10.86 15.48 4.57
C VAL A 233 -12.18 15.99 4.03
N SER A 234 -12.26 16.24 2.72
CA SER A 234 -13.46 16.74 2.03
C SER A 234 -13.40 16.37 0.54
N HIS A 235 -14.49 16.62 -0.20
CA HIS A 235 -14.53 16.40 -1.65
C HIS A 235 -13.50 17.25 -2.40
N ALA A 236 -13.36 18.53 -2.05
CA ALA A 236 -12.38 19.43 -2.67
C ALA A 236 -10.93 18.93 -2.46
N PHE A 237 -10.61 18.45 -1.26
CA PHE A 237 -9.31 17.83 -1.01
C PHE A 237 -9.15 16.51 -1.78
N HIS A 238 -10.19 15.69 -1.85
CA HIS A 238 -10.16 14.46 -2.64
C HIS A 238 -9.82 14.75 -4.10
N GLU A 239 -10.50 15.71 -4.74
CA GLU A 239 -10.24 16.09 -6.13
C GLU A 239 -8.84 16.67 -6.34
N ALA A 240 -8.40 17.57 -5.44
CA ALA A 240 -7.09 18.22 -5.57
C ALA A 240 -5.91 17.27 -5.32
N PHE A 241 -6.03 16.33 -4.37
CA PHE A 241 -4.91 15.48 -3.94
C PHE A 241 -4.84 14.13 -4.67
N THR A 242 -5.96 13.62 -5.19
CA THR A 242 -6.00 12.33 -5.91
C THR A 242 -5.00 12.25 -7.07
N PRO A 243 -4.86 13.27 -7.94
CA PRO A 243 -3.86 13.24 -9.01
C PRO A 243 -2.44 13.02 -8.52
N TYR A 244 -2.09 13.60 -7.36
CA TYR A 244 -0.76 13.51 -6.77
C TYR A 244 -0.56 12.21 -5.99
N LEU A 245 -1.62 11.70 -5.33
CA LEU A 245 -1.58 10.41 -4.64
C LEU A 245 -1.32 9.24 -5.60
N TYR A 246 -1.85 9.32 -6.82
CA TYR A 246 -1.74 8.28 -7.83
C TYR A 246 -0.76 8.62 -8.97
N LYS A 247 -0.02 9.73 -8.88
CA LYS A 247 0.98 10.13 -9.89
C LYS A 247 2.05 9.05 -10.12
N ASP A 248 2.39 8.34 -9.04
CA ASP A 248 3.40 7.30 -9.02
C ASP A 248 2.77 6.00 -8.51
N LEU A 249 2.79 4.92 -9.29
CA LEU A 249 2.22 3.62 -8.92
C LEU A 249 3.32 2.56 -8.81
N TRP A 250 3.61 2.14 -7.58
CA TRP A 250 4.79 1.33 -7.27
C TRP A 250 4.37 0.00 -6.63
N TRP A 251 4.73 -1.10 -7.27
CA TRP A 251 4.61 -2.46 -6.76
C TRP A 251 5.98 -3.11 -6.77
N LEU A 252 6.74 -2.88 -5.71
CA LEU A 252 8.14 -3.38 -5.59
C LEU A 252 8.30 -4.48 -4.54
N SER A 253 7.24 -4.79 -3.78
CA SER A 253 7.27 -5.77 -2.69
C SER A 253 6.21 -6.84 -2.87
N ASN A 254 6.50 -8.05 -2.40
CA ASN A 254 5.62 -9.23 -2.49
C ASN A 254 4.18 -8.94 -2.00
N LYS A 255 4.05 -8.14 -0.92
CA LYS A 255 2.74 -7.74 -0.37
C LYS A 255 1.96 -6.81 -1.30
N GLY A 256 2.65 -5.87 -1.97
CA GLY A 256 2.03 -5.00 -2.96
C GLY A 256 1.45 -5.79 -4.13
N PHE A 257 2.15 -6.83 -4.60
CA PHE A 257 1.74 -7.65 -5.75
C PHE A 257 0.43 -8.39 -5.55
N ALA A 258 0.21 -8.92 -4.35
CA ALA A 258 -1.04 -9.60 -4.04
C ALA A 258 -2.24 -8.68 -4.30
N ASN A 259 -2.08 -7.36 -4.09
CA ASN A 259 -3.12 -6.37 -4.34
C ASN A 259 -3.32 -6.09 -5.83
N LEU A 260 -2.24 -6.00 -6.62
CA LEU A 260 -2.33 -5.76 -8.06
C LEU A 260 -3.02 -6.92 -8.79
N VAL A 261 -2.76 -8.16 -8.36
CA VAL A 261 -3.37 -9.36 -8.97
C VAL A 261 -4.75 -9.67 -8.37
N ASN A 262 -5.13 -9.02 -7.25
CA ASN A 262 -6.45 -9.17 -6.66
C ASN A 262 -7.49 -8.40 -7.48
N LYS A 263 -8.44 -9.14 -8.08
CA LYS A 263 -9.49 -8.56 -8.93
C LYS A 263 -10.25 -7.40 -8.30
N ASN A 264 -10.49 -7.41 -6.99
CA ASN A 264 -11.28 -6.36 -6.34
C ASN A 264 -10.49 -5.06 -6.18
N ARG A 265 -9.21 -5.14 -5.78
CA ARG A 265 -8.34 -3.96 -5.63
C ARG A 265 -7.87 -3.41 -6.98
N HIS A 266 -7.66 -4.30 -7.94
CA HIS A 266 -7.41 -3.91 -9.32
C HIS A 266 -8.60 -3.17 -9.92
N ARG A 267 -9.82 -3.70 -9.71
CA ARG A 267 -11.06 -3.03 -10.10
C ARG A 267 -11.23 -1.67 -9.45
N SER A 268 -10.92 -1.48 -8.16
CA SER A 268 -11.03 -0.14 -7.56
C SER A 268 -10.09 0.88 -8.22
N LEU A 269 -8.86 0.46 -8.55
CA LEU A 269 -7.90 1.32 -9.26
C LEU A 269 -8.43 1.75 -10.64
N LEU A 270 -9.11 0.85 -11.36
CA LEU A 270 -9.67 1.13 -12.69
C LEU A 270 -11.03 1.83 -12.65
N HIS A 271 -11.96 1.41 -11.77
CA HIS A 271 -13.31 1.96 -11.67
C HIS A 271 -13.32 3.42 -11.22
N GLU A 272 -12.45 3.76 -10.27
CA GLU A 272 -12.31 5.15 -9.82
C GLU A 272 -11.52 6.00 -10.84
N ASN A 273 -11.12 5.41 -11.97
CA ASN A 273 -10.36 6.04 -13.03
C ASN A 273 -9.06 6.70 -12.51
N THR A 274 -8.51 6.17 -11.41
CA THR A 274 -7.31 6.74 -10.75
C THR A 274 -6.05 6.53 -11.60
N ALA A 275 -6.02 5.45 -12.41
CA ALA A 275 -4.95 5.17 -13.34
C ALA A 275 -4.71 6.30 -14.35
N LYS A 276 -5.71 7.13 -14.68
CA LYS A 276 -5.54 8.28 -15.59
C LYS A 276 -4.52 9.31 -15.09
N HIS A 277 -4.28 9.34 -13.78
CA HIS A 277 -3.35 10.27 -13.14
C HIS A 277 -1.91 9.72 -13.06
N ALA A 278 -1.72 8.42 -13.34
CA ALA A 278 -0.40 7.80 -13.27
C ALA A 278 0.53 8.40 -14.33
N ARG A 279 1.67 8.90 -13.86
CA ARG A 279 2.82 9.34 -14.67
C ARG A 279 3.94 8.32 -14.65
N THR A 280 4.09 7.61 -13.53
CA THR A 280 5.10 6.56 -13.33
C THR A 280 4.44 5.26 -12.93
N LEU A 281 4.83 4.16 -13.57
CA LEU A 281 4.41 2.80 -13.23
C LEU A 281 5.66 1.95 -13.02
N ALA A 282 5.87 1.48 -11.79
CA ALA A 282 7.03 0.67 -11.41
C ALA A 282 6.59 -0.68 -10.84
N ILE A 283 7.02 -1.77 -11.45
CA ILE A 283 6.63 -3.13 -11.10
C ILE A 283 7.87 -4.02 -10.99
N LYS A 284 8.13 -4.61 -9.83
CA LYS A 284 9.17 -5.64 -9.66
C LYS A 284 8.58 -6.97 -9.20
N ALA A 285 8.27 -7.86 -10.13
CA ALA A 285 7.67 -9.14 -9.79
C ALA A 285 8.56 -9.94 -8.82
N PRO A 286 7.96 -10.67 -7.87
CA PRO A 286 8.71 -11.48 -6.93
C PRO A 286 9.43 -12.62 -7.64
N GLU A 287 10.70 -12.85 -7.27
CA GLU A 287 11.46 -14.04 -7.61
C GLU A 287 10.92 -15.23 -6.80
N ASP A 288 9.75 -15.74 -7.16
CA ASP A 288 9.14 -16.87 -6.47
C ASP A 288 9.56 -18.20 -7.11
N THR A 289 10.74 -18.68 -6.71
CA THR A 289 11.30 -19.97 -7.14
C THR A 289 10.49 -21.16 -6.64
N THR A 290 9.70 -20.99 -5.57
CA THR A 290 8.96 -22.07 -4.90
C THR A 290 7.68 -22.50 -5.64
N ARG A 291 7.19 -21.68 -6.58
CA ARG A 291 5.96 -21.99 -7.32
C ARG A 291 6.19 -23.05 -8.39
N THR A 292 5.22 -23.97 -8.49
CA THR A 292 5.09 -24.85 -9.65
C THR A 292 4.96 -24.03 -10.93
N LYS A 293 5.49 -24.56 -12.04
CA LYS A 293 5.45 -23.92 -13.38
C LYS A 293 4.08 -23.35 -13.70
N LYS A 294 3.03 -24.17 -13.65
CA LYS A 294 1.64 -23.77 -13.93
C LYS A 294 1.16 -22.56 -13.10
N ARG A 295 1.54 -22.48 -11.82
CA ARG A 295 1.18 -21.35 -10.94
C ARG A 295 1.97 -20.09 -11.30
N ARG A 296 3.23 -20.23 -11.68
CA ARG A 296 4.08 -19.14 -12.18
C ARG A 296 3.50 -18.55 -13.47
N ASP A 297 3.08 -19.38 -14.42
CA ASP A 297 2.53 -18.92 -15.70
C ASP A 297 1.19 -18.22 -15.50
N GLN A 298 0.32 -18.80 -14.65
CA GLN A 298 -0.95 -18.19 -14.31
C GLN A 298 -0.72 -16.82 -13.64
N PHE A 299 0.31 -16.71 -12.81
CA PHE A 299 0.69 -15.46 -12.17
C PHE A 299 1.14 -14.42 -13.20
N HIS A 300 2.08 -14.74 -14.08
CA HIS A 300 2.54 -13.79 -15.11
C HIS A 300 1.43 -13.41 -16.09
N ARG A 301 0.54 -14.34 -16.48
CA ARG A 301 -0.63 -14.00 -17.30
C ARG A 301 -1.53 -12.97 -16.62
N LYS A 302 -1.90 -13.19 -15.35
CA LYS A 302 -2.71 -12.23 -14.59
C LYS A 302 -2.02 -10.89 -14.44
N LEU A 303 -0.72 -10.89 -14.19
CA LEU A 303 0.07 -9.66 -14.06
C LEU A 303 0.13 -8.90 -15.39
N SER A 304 0.38 -9.59 -16.50
CA SER A 304 0.38 -9.01 -17.85
C SER A 304 -0.98 -8.42 -18.19
N THR A 305 -2.09 -9.10 -17.85
CA THR A 305 -3.45 -8.56 -17.99
C THR A 305 -3.64 -7.28 -17.16
N ALA A 306 -3.23 -7.28 -15.88
CA ALA A 306 -3.36 -6.10 -15.03
C ALA A 306 -2.56 -4.90 -15.58
N ILE A 307 -1.34 -5.13 -16.06
CA ILE A 307 -0.51 -4.10 -16.71
C ILE A 307 -1.20 -3.57 -17.97
N THR A 308 -1.73 -4.46 -18.80
CA THR A 308 -2.45 -4.10 -20.03
C THR A 308 -3.60 -3.15 -19.71
N GLU A 309 -4.43 -3.50 -18.72
CA GLU A 309 -5.57 -2.68 -18.31
C GLU A 309 -5.10 -1.33 -17.73
N ILE A 310 -4.08 -1.30 -16.87
CA ILE A 310 -3.53 -0.04 -16.36
C ILE A 310 -3.04 0.86 -17.50
N CYS A 311 -2.34 0.31 -18.50
CA CYS A 311 -1.85 1.10 -19.65
C CYS A 311 -2.99 1.62 -20.53
N GLN A 312 -4.09 0.87 -20.68
CA GLN A 312 -5.27 1.33 -21.43
C GLN A 312 -5.95 2.54 -20.78
N HIS A 313 -5.93 2.61 -19.45
CA HIS A 313 -6.51 3.73 -18.68
C HIS A 313 -5.51 4.85 -18.38
N GLY A 314 -4.22 4.53 -18.28
CA GLY A 314 -3.13 5.43 -17.90
C GLY A 314 -2.52 6.22 -19.06
N ARG A 315 -3.33 6.99 -19.80
CA ARG A 315 -2.83 7.75 -20.97
C ARG A 315 -1.76 8.80 -20.65
N CYS A 316 -1.65 9.24 -19.40
CA CYS A 316 -0.66 10.20 -18.93
C CYS A 316 0.69 9.57 -18.53
N LEU A 317 0.85 8.26 -18.72
CA LEU A 317 2.05 7.55 -18.30
C LEU A 317 3.27 8.02 -19.12
N ARG A 318 4.30 8.48 -18.40
CA ARG A 318 5.57 8.96 -18.96
C ARG A 318 6.73 8.01 -18.69
N SER A 319 6.67 7.27 -17.59
CA SER A 319 7.73 6.35 -17.20
C SER A 319 7.16 4.98 -16.84
N PHE A 320 7.72 3.94 -17.45
CA PHE A 320 7.37 2.55 -17.20
C PHE A 320 8.63 1.77 -16.82
N PHE A 321 8.65 1.27 -15.58
CA PHE A 321 9.68 0.40 -15.05
C PHE A 321 9.08 -0.97 -14.75
N CYS A 322 9.70 -2.02 -15.26
CA CYS A 322 9.25 -3.37 -14.98
C CYS A 322 10.43 -4.35 -14.85
N SER A 323 10.38 -5.23 -13.86
CA SER A 323 11.39 -6.25 -13.62
C SER A 323 10.72 -7.57 -13.26
N GLY A 324 11.22 -8.66 -13.84
CA GLY A 324 10.77 -10.00 -13.50
C GLY A 324 9.42 -10.40 -14.12
N VAL A 325 8.94 -9.71 -15.16
CA VAL A 325 7.62 -9.98 -15.77
C VAL A 325 7.76 -10.62 -17.14
N LEU A 326 7.03 -11.71 -17.38
CA LEU A 326 6.81 -12.24 -18.71
C LEU A 326 5.64 -11.48 -19.37
N PHE A 327 5.95 -10.70 -20.40
CA PHE A 327 4.97 -9.92 -21.13
C PHE A 327 4.25 -10.75 -22.18
N THR A 328 2.94 -10.55 -22.30
CA THR A 328 2.19 -10.99 -23.48
C THR A 328 2.30 -9.95 -24.60
N LYS A 329 2.12 -10.37 -25.85
CA LYS A 329 2.07 -9.45 -27.01
C LYS A 329 1.08 -8.30 -26.80
N GLN A 330 -0.13 -8.61 -26.31
CA GLN A 330 -1.16 -7.62 -26.02
C GLN A 330 -0.72 -6.57 -24.98
N CYS A 331 0.08 -6.98 -23.99
CA CYS A 331 0.59 -6.08 -22.97
C CYS A 331 1.62 -5.11 -23.55
N LEU A 332 2.57 -5.63 -24.34
CA LEU A 332 3.55 -4.79 -25.04
C LEU A 332 2.88 -3.83 -26.04
N GLU A 333 1.87 -4.29 -26.77
CA GLU A 333 1.07 -3.43 -27.65
C GLU A 333 0.41 -2.30 -26.85
N ALA A 334 -0.19 -2.60 -25.69
CA ALA A 334 -0.81 -1.58 -24.84
C ALA A 334 0.20 -0.55 -24.32
N ILE A 335 1.41 -1.00 -23.92
CA ILE A 335 2.49 -0.09 -23.49
C ILE A 335 2.97 0.77 -24.67
N SER A 336 3.15 0.19 -25.86
CA SER A 336 3.62 0.91 -27.05
C SER A 336 2.62 1.98 -27.54
N ARG A 337 1.33 1.82 -27.26
CA ARG A 337 0.29 2.80 -27.63
C ARG A 337 0.20 3.99 -26.66
N LEU A 338 1.01 4.03 -25.61
CA LEU A 338 1.01 5.14 -24.66
C LEU A 338 1.60 6.40 -25.32
N PRO A 339 0.80 7.47 -25.51
CA PRO A 339 1.20 8.62 -26.32
C PRO A 339 2.28 9.47 -25.66
N HIS A 340 2.44 9.39 -24.34
CA HIS A 340 3.37 10.22 -23.58
C HIS A 340 4.51 9.43 -22.95
N LEU A 341 4.70 8.16 -23.33
CA LEU A 341 5.75 7.34 -22.75
C LEU A 341 7.13 7.85 -23.21
N GLU A 342 7.89 8.38 -22.27
CA GLU A 342 9.23 8.94 -22.46
C GLU A 342 10.33 8.01 -21.96
N GLN A 343 10.04 7.16 -20.97
CA GLN A 343 11.01 6.25 -20.36
C GLN A 343 10.46 4.83 -20.30
N LEU A 344 11.22 3.89 -20.86
CA LEU A 344 10.92 2.46 -20.83
C LEU A 344 12.12 1.70 -20.28
N ILE A 345 11.95 1.11 -19.09
CA ILE A 345 12.99 0.32 -18.42
C ILE A 345 12.42 -1.07 -18.12
N ILE A 346 12.99 -2.09 -18.77
CA ILE A 346 12.58 -3.48 -18.59
C ILE A 346 13.79 -4.33 -18.23
N ILE A 347 13.66 -5.07 -17.13
CA ILE A 347 14.59 -6.13 -16.72
C ILE A 347 13.88 -7.45 -16.94
N PHE A 348 14.31 -8.19 -17.95
CA PHE A 348 13.68 -9.42 -18.37
C PHE A 348 13.88 -10.52 -17.32
N HIS A 349 12.85 -11.35 -17.17
CA HIS A 349 12.96 -12.58 -16.40
C HIS A 349 13.40 -13.70 -17.34
N PRO A 350 14.17 -14.72 -16.88
CA PRO A 350 14.43 -15.90 -17.69
C PRO A 350 13.14 -16.43 -18.28
N PRO A 351 13.04 -16.58 -19.61
CA PRO A 351 11.97 -17.36 -20.19
C PRO A 351 12.15 -18.75 -19.59
N GLY A 352 11.24 -19.15 -18.71
CA GLY A 352 11.18 -20.57 -18.33
C GLY A 352 10.93 -21.42 -19.57
N ASN A 353 10.58 -22.70 -19.40
CA ASN A 353 10.23 -23.58 -20.53
C ASN A 353 8.86 -23.22 -21.19
N LEU A 354 8.51 -21.94 -21.36
CA LEU A 354 7.14 -21.44 -21.61
C LEU A 354 6.89 -20.90 -23.01
N SER A 355 7.94 -20.68 -23.78
CA SER A 355 7.87 -20.27 -25.18
C SER A 355 9.24 -20.46 -25.78
N SER A 356 9.34 -20.67 -27.09
CA SER A 356 10.66 -20.59 -27.72
C SER A 356 11.22 -19.18 -27.47
N GLU A 357 12.52 -19.03 -27.24
CA GLU A 357 13.14 -17.70 -27.06
C GLU A 357 12.79 -16.75 -28.22
N ALA A 358 12.64 -17.31 -29.42
CA ALA A 358 12.20 -16.61 -30.62
C ALA A 358 10.82 -15.95 -30.43
N ASP A 359 9.84 -16.63 -29.81
CA ASP A 359 8.50 -16.07 -29.60
C ASP A 359 8.52 -14.84 -28.69
N TYR A 360 9.49 -14.78 -27.77
CA TYR A 360 9.61 -13.67 -26.84
C TYR A 360 10.08 -12.40 -27.55
N SER A 361 11.08 -12.51 -28.41
CA SER A 361 11.53 -11.40 -29.26
C SER A 361 10.47 -10.95 -30.27
N ARG A 362 9.73 -11.91 -30.87
CA ARG A 362 8.65 -11.61 -31.83
C ARG A 362 7.48 -10.85 -31.23
N ALA A 363 7.27 -10.95 -29.92
CA ALA A 363 6.27 -10.13 -29.23
C ALA A 363 6.60 -8.63 -29.29
N TRP A 364 7.85 -8.28 -29.58
CA TRP A 364 8.33 -6.92 -29.77
C TRP A 364 8.30 -6.44 -31.22
N ASP A 365 7.98 -7.32 -32.16
CA ASP A 365 7.83 -6.94 -33.55
C ASP A 365 6.68 -5.93 -33.70
N HIS A 366 6.92 -4.91 -34.53
CA HIS A 366 5.97 -3.86 -34.87
C HIS A 366 5.57 -2.90 -33.75
N LEU A 367 6.14 -3.00 -32.54
CA LEU A 367 5.88 -2.02 -31.47
C LEU A 367 6.31 -0.62 -31.89
N ALA A 368 5.45 0.37 -31.63
CA ALA A 368 5.62 1.74 -32.09
C ALA A 368 5.80 2.69 -30.90
N PHE A 369 7.02 2.86 -30.43
CA PHE A 369 7.32 3.87 -29.44
C PHE A 369 7.81 5.14 -30.14
N ALA A 370 7.02 6.22 -30.10
CA ALA A 370 7.31 7.45 -30.82
C ALA A 370 8.07 8.50 -30.00
N ASN A 371 7.89 8.48 -28.67
CA ASN A 371 8.30 9.57 -27.78
C ASN A 371 9.34 9.17 -26.74
N LEU A 372 10.01 8.03 -26.90
CA LEU A 372 11.02 7.61 -25.93
C LEU A 372 12.24 8.53 -25.98
N ARG A 373 12.66 8.93 -24.79
CA ARG A 373 13.93 9.60 -24.48
C ARG A 373 14.88 8.65 -23.76
N GLU A 374 14.36 7.61 -23.11
CA GLU A 374 15.14 6.58 -22.45
C GLU A 374 14.58 5.18 -22.74
N LEU A 375 15.46 4.29 -23.20
CA LEU A 375 15.20 2.88 -23.39
C LEU A 375 16.28 2.08 -22.67
N THR A 376 15.87 1.29 -21.68
CA THR A 376 16.77 0.35 -20.99
C THR A 376 16.17 -1.04 -21.03
N LEU A 377 16.87 -1.98 -21.67
CA LEU A 377 16.49 -3.38 -21.81
C LEU A 377 17.61 -4.25 -21.21
N LEU A 378 17.37 -4.81 -20.03
CA LEU A 378 18.37 -5.60 -19.31
C LEU A 378 18.01 -7.08 -19.28
N GLU A 379 19.03 -7.92 -19.35
CA GLU A 379 18.94 -9.38 -19.29
C GLU A 379 18.17 -9.97 -20.49
N LEU A 380 18.43 -9.47 -21.69
CA LEU A 380 17.86 -10.01 -22.92
C LEU A 380 18.30 -11.48 -23.09
N TYR A 381 17.31 -12.38 -23.24
CA TYR A 381 17.52 -13.82 -23.44
C TYR A 381 17.51 -14.20 -24.92
N GLY A 382 18.28 -15.22 -25.28
CA GLY A 382 18.48 -15.68 -26.66
C GLY A 382 19.62 -14.97 -27.40
N THR A 383 19.60 -15.03 -28.73
CA THR A 383 20.61 -14.41 -29.59
C THR A 383 20.25 -12.97 -29.92
N MET A 384 21.27 -12.14 -30.20
CA MET A 384 21.01 -10.77 -30.64
C MET A 384 20.32 -10.69 -31.99
N ASP A 385 20.48 -11.68 -32.86
CA ASP A 385 19.79 -11.68 -34.16
C ASP A 385 18.27 -11.57 -33.98
N ASN A 386 17.72 -12.19 -32.93
CA ASN A 386 16.31 -12.10 -32.59
C ASN A 386 15.89 -10.72 -32.07
N TRP A 387 16.79 -10.02 -31.36
CA TRP A 387 16.50 -8.71 -30.74
C TRP A 387 16.91 -7.51 -31.60
N ARG A 388 17.79 -7.72 -32.59
CA ARG A 388 18.37 -6.67 -33.41
C ARG A 388 17.29 -5.84 -34.10
N ASP A 389 16.40 -6.50 -34.84
CA ASP A 389 15.33 -5.81 -35.57
C ASP A 389 14.32 -5.12 -34.63
N PRO A 390 13.79 -5.77 -33.57
CA PRO A 390 12.93 -5.10 -32.60
C PRO A 390 13.57 -3.86 -31.98
N ILE A 391 14.81 -3.96 -31.47
CA ILE A 391 15.51 -2.82 -30.86
C ILE A 391 15.73 -1.71 -31.88
N LEU A 392 16.19 -2.06 -33.08
CA LEU A 392 16.42 -1.10 -34.16
C LEU A 392 15.14 -0.36 -34.52
N GLN A 393 14.00 -1.06 -34.64
CA GLN A 393 12.70 -0.43 -34.92
C GLN A 393 12.28 0.56 -33.84
N ILE A 394 12.51 0.24 -32.56
CA ILE A 394 12.21 1.16 -31.45
C ILE A 394 13.07 2.43 -31.56
N ILE A 395 14.38 2.27 -31.77
CA ILE A 395 15.31 3.39 -31.89
C ILE A 395 14.96 4.27 -33.11
N LEU A 396 14.66 3.66 -34.26
CA LEU A 396 14.27 4.39 -35.48
C LEU A 396 12.97 5.18 -35.29
N ARG A 397 12.03 4.68 -34.49
CA ARG A 397 10.75 5.35 -34.21
C ARG A 397 10.84 6.39 -33.10
N SER A 398 11.94 6.42 -32.34
CA SER A 398 12.19 7.34 -31.23
C SER A 398 13.36 8.28 -31.56
N PRO A 399 13.16 9.29 -32.43
CA PRO A 399 14.25 10.17 -32.89
C PRO A 399 14.85 11.03 -31.77
N ASN A 400 14.13 11.18 -30.66
CA ASN A 400 14.56 11.94 -29.48
C ASN A 400 15.15 11.04 -28.39
N LEU A 401 15.55 9.80 -28.71
CA LEU A 401 16.16 8.89 -27.76
C LEU A 401 17.53 9.44 -27.32
N GLU A 402 17.66 9.74 -26.03
CA GLU A 402 18.89 10.29 -25.44
C GLU A 402 19.64 9.23 -24.65
N HIS A 403 18.94 8.26 -24.05
CA HIS A 403 19.53 7.23 -23.20
C HIS A 403 19.23 5.83 -23.75
N LEU A 404 20.27 5.03 -23.91
CA LEU A 404 20.16 3.63 -24.31
C LEU A 404 20.93 2.73 -23.34
N GLY A 405 20.23 1.78 -22.73
CA GLY A 405 20.80 0.73 -21.89
C GLY A 405 20.46 -0.64 -22.44
N LEU A 406 21.46 -1.49 -22.67
CA LEU A 406 21.27 -2.86 -23.16
C LEU A 406 22.11 -3.84 -22.34
N SER A 407 21.59 -5.03 -22.06
CA SER A 407 22.42 -6.16 -21.58
C SER A 407 21.86 -7.50 -22.02
N MET A 408 22.75 -8.49 -22.20
CA MET A 408 22.39 -9.85 -22.60
C MET A 408 22.63 -10.83 -21.44
N SER A 409 21.80 -11.87 -21.32
CA SER A 409 21.96 -12.90 -20.28
C SER A 409 22.99 -13.98 -20.65
N GLU A 410 23.10 -14.35 -21.94
CA GLU A 410 23.84 -15.55 -22.38
C GLU A 410 24.87 -15.31 -23.49
N ASN A 411 24.58 -14.52 -24.52
CA ASN A 411 25.47 -14.42 -25.69
C ASN A 411 26.30 -13.14 -25.69
N HIS A 412 27.60 -13.27 -25.98
CA HIS A 412 28.48 -12.13 -26.24
C HIS A 412 28.19 -11.55 -27.62
N VAL A 413 27.86 -10.26 -27.68
CA VAL A 413 27.45 -9.62 -28.93
C VAL A 413 28.02 -8.21 -29.02
N SER A 414 28.44 -7.81 -30.21
CA SER A 414 28.86 -6.43 -30.47
C SER A 414 27.67 -5.50 -30.66
N PHE A 415 27.72 -4.34 -29.99
CA PHE A 415 26.78 -3.25 -30.22
C PHE A 415 26.84 -2.70 -31.68
N ALA A 416 27.93 -2.96 -32.42
CA ALA A 416 28.05 -2.58 -33.84
C ALA A 416 26.82 -3.01 -34.66
N CYS A 417 26.31 -4.22 -34.43
CA CYS A 417 25.28 -4.77 -35.30
C CYS A 417 23.96 -3.97 -35.29
N ILE A 418 23.63 -3.28 -34.19
CA ILE A 418 22.48 -2.35 -34.16
C ILE A 418 22.88 -1.01 -34.78
N ALA A 419 24.02 -0.46 -34.35
CA ALA A 419 24.38 0.91 -34.66
C ALA A 419 24.78 1.10 -36.13
N GLU A 420 25.40 0.10 -36.77
CA GLU A 420 25.67 0.09 -38.21
C GLU A 420 24.38 0.08 -39.03
N GLN A 421 23.40 -0.76 -38.65
CA GLN A 421 22.11 -0.80 -39.34
C GLN A 421 21.32 0.49 -39.14
N TYR A 422 21.39 1.11 -37.96
CA TYR A 422 20.80 2.42 -37.73
C TYR A 422 21.43 3.48 -38.65
N LYS A 423 22.76 3.56 -38.67
CA LYS A 423 23.50 4.50 -39.52
C LYS A 423 23.18 4.28 -41.00
N HIS A 424 23.10 3.02 -41.43
CA HIS A 424 22.73 2.68 -42.79
C HIS A 424 21.31 3.15 -43.15
N ARG A 425 20.33 3.00 -42.25
CA ARG A 425 18.93 3.38 -42.51
C ARG A 425 18.64 4.88 -42.36
N GLN A 426 19.33 5.59 -41.48
CA GLN A 426 19.10 7.02 -41.21
C GLN A 426 20.11 7.95 -41.90
N GLY A 427 21.23 7.42 -42.37
CA GLY A 427 22.32 8.21 -42.97
C GLY A 427 23.12 9.04 -41.95
N HIS A 428 22.86 8.91 -40.65
CA HIS A 428 23.58 9.63 -39.60
C HIS A 428 23.85 8.77 -38.36
N LYS A 429 24.75 9.25 -37.49
CA LYS A 429 25.13 8.57 -36.23
C LYS A 429 23.99 8.59 -35.20
N LEU A 430 24.02 7.64 -34.27
CA LEU A 430 23.14 7.64 -33.10
C LEU A 430 23.46 8.82 -32.19
N ARG A 431 22.44 9.59 -31.80
CA ARG A 431 22.60 10.79 -30.97
C ARG A 431 22.26 10.53 -29.51
N LEU A 432 23.12 9.79 -28.82
CA LEU A 432 22.92 9.38 -27.43
C LEU A 432 23.73 10.25 -26.47
N LYS A 433 23.11 10.68 -25.37
CA LYS A 433 23.79 11.32 -24.22
C LYS A 433 24.31 10.29 -23.23
N ILE A 434 23.60 9.18 -23.07
CA ILE A 434 23.98 8.10 -22.15
C ILE A 434 23.90 6.77 -22.90
N LEU A 435 25.00 6.02 -22.90
CA LEU A 435 25.06 4.66 -23.45
C LEU A 435 25.54 3.70 -22.35
N ARG A 436 24.70 2.73 -21.99
CA ARG A 436 25.02 1.70 -21.00
C ARG A 436 24.99 0.33 -21.65
N LEU A 437 26.16 -0.30 -21.74
CA LEU A 437 26.31 -1.66 -22.24
C LEU A 437 26.63 -2.57 -21.04
N GLY A 438 25.65 -3.35 -20.63
CA GLY A 438 25.80 -4.32 -19.55
C GLY A 438 26.59 -5.56 -19.99
N PRO A 439 26.56 -6.62 -19.17
CA PRO A 439 27.28 -7.86 -19.46
C PRO A 439 27.01 -8.38 -20.86
N ARG A 440 28.06 -8.93 -21.47
CA ARG A 440 28.05 -9.61 -22.77
C ARG A 440 27.65 -8.73 -23.97
N ILE A 441 27.63 -7.41 -23.83
CA ILE A 441 27.57 -6.49 -24.98
C ILE A 441 28.90 -5.76 -25.10
N SER A 442 29.66 -6.04 -26.17
CA SER A 442 30.93 -5.38 -26.43
C SER A 442 30.74 -4.04 -27.14
N VAL A 443 31.62 -3.09 -26.79
CA VAL A 443 31.77 -1.84 -27.53
C VAL A 443 32.54 -2.13 -28.82
N PRO A 444 32.05 -1.70 -29.99
CA PRO A 444 32.79 -1.88 -31.23
C PRO A 444 33.95 -0.88 -31.35
N ASP A 445 35.03 -1.29 -32.03
CA ASP A 445 36.22 -0.45 -32.22
C ASP A 445 35.92 0.87 -32.95
N ASN A 446 34.92 0.87 -33.82
CA ASN A 446 34.46 2.02 -34.59
C ASN A 446 33.28 2.76 -33.93
N LEU A 447 33.14 2.73 -32.60
CA LEU A 447 32.03 3.40 -31.89
C LEU A 447 31.86 4.87 -32.32
N HIS A 448 32.97 5.59 -32.53
CA HIS A 448 32.98 6.98 -32.99
C HIS A 448 32.35 7.20 -34.37
N GLU A 449 32.30 6.18 -35.22
CA GLU A 449 31.64 6.21 -36.52
C GLU A 449 30.14 5.96 -36.43
N LEU A 450 29.68 5.35 -35.33
CA LEU A 450 28.32 4.84 -35.14
C LEU A 450 27.50 5.69 -34.16
N VAL A 451 28.15 6.30 -33.17
CA VAL A 451 27.55 7.16 -32.15
C VAL A 451 28.19 8.54 -32.22
N ASP A 452 27.37 9.58 -32.11
CA ASP A 452 27.83 10.97 -32.02
C ASP A 452 28.47 11.24 -30.64
N LEU A 453 29.78 11.06 -30.56
CA LEU A 453 30.54 11.23 -29.31
C LEU A 453 30.55 12.68 -28.81
N SER A 454 30.22 13.67 -29.65
CA SER A 454 30.24 15.08 -29.24
C SER A 454 29.17 15.43 -28.20
N ILE A 455 28.12 14.61 -28.11
CA ILE A 455 27.02 14.78 -27.16
C ILE A 455 26.96 13.66 -26.11
N LEU A 456 27.81 12.63 -26.24
CA LEU A 456 27.86 11.50 -25.31
C LEU A 456 28.51 11.95 -24.01
N ARG A 457 27.72 11.94 -22.93
CA ARG A 457 28.14 12.38 -21.59
C ARG A 457 28.57 11.23 -20.70
N GLU A 458 27.95 10.08 -20.87
CA GLU A 458 28.21 8.88 -20.07
C GLU A 458 28.28 7.66 -20.98
N LEU A 459 29.40 6.93 -20.88
CA LEU A 459 29.57 5.59 -21.42
C LEU A 459 29.86 4.63 -20.25
N SER A 460 28.91 3.74 -19.97
CA SER A 460 29.07 2.70 -18.95
C SER A 460 29.16 1.35 -19.64
N VAL A 461 30.22 0.59 -19.34
CA VAL A 461 30.42 -0.74 -19.91
C VAL A 461 30.83 -1.70 -18.81
N ARG A 462 30.15 -2.86 -18.70
CA ARG A 462 30.45 -3.87 -17.68
C ARG A 462 31.37 -4.93 -18.28
N ALA A 463 32.64 -4.91 -17.83
CA ALA A 463 33.78 -5.71 -18.33
C ALA A 463 34.26 -5.29 -19.72
N VAL A 464 35.35 -4.52 -19.75
CA VAL A 464 36.02 -4.09 -20.97
C VAL A 464 37.43 -4.69 -20.98
N GLU A 465 37.85 -5.24 -22.11
CA GLU A 465 39.27 -5.47 -22.37
C GLU A 465 39.99 -4.12 -22.43
N TYR A 466 41.03 -3.92 -21.62
CA TYR A 466 41.76 -2.65 -21.44
C TYR A 466 42.09 -1.88 -22.75
N ALA A 467 42.25 -2.58 -23.88
CA ALA A 467 42.57 -1.99 -25.18
C ALA A 467 41.49 -1.04 -25.76
N VAL A 468 40.20 -1.24 -25.43
CA VAL A 468 39.12 -0.38 -25.94
C VAL A 468 39.00 0.92 -25.12
N LEU A 469 39.28 0.85 -23.82
CA LEU A 469 39.27 1.99 -22.90
C LEU A 469 40.32 3.05 -23.27
N SER A 470 41.54 2.64 -23.62
CA SER A 470 42.62 3.56 -23.96
C SER A 470 42.28 4.42 -25.18
N ARG A 471 41.57 3.86 -26.17
CA ARG A 471 41.10 4.60 -27.36
C ARG A 471 39.95 5.56 -27.03
N LEU A 472 39.01 5.17 -26.16
CA LEU A 472 37.88 6.02 -25.79
C LEU A 472 38.29 7.24 -24.95
N ILE A 473 39.29 7.08 -24.06
CA ILE A 473 39.85 8.18 -23.28
C ILE A 473 40.48 9.24 -24.20
N ALA A 474 41.11 8.82 -25.30
CA ALA A 474 41.70 9.75 -26.26
C ALA A 474 40.67 10.68 -26.94
N TYR A 475 39.37 10.34 -26.92
CA TYR A 475 38.28 11.15 -27.47
C TYR A 475 37.54 12.00 -26.43
N GLY A 476 38.00 12.05 -25.17
CA GLY A 476 37.45 12.94 -24.14
C GLY A 476 36.14 12.46 -23.47
N ALA A 477 35.76 11.19 -23.64
CA ALA A 477 34.57 10.62 -23.00
C ALA A 477 34.82 10.31 -21.52
N VAL A 478 33.87 10.64 -20.64
CA VAL A 478 33.87 10.19 -19.24
C VAL A 478 33.43 8.72 -19.20
N VAL A 479 34.38 7.82 -18.95
CA VAL A 479 34.12 6.38 -18.83
C VAL A 479 33.94 6.02 -17.36
N VAL A 480 32.75 5.57 -16.98
CA VAL A 480 32.45 5.11 -15.62
C VAL A 480 32.57 3.58 -15.60
N MET A 481 33.60 3.07 -14.92
CA MET A 481 33.85 1.63 -14.78
C MET A 481 33.11 1.06 -13.57
N LEU A 482 32.33 -0.01 -13.78
CA LEU A 482 31.53 -0.66 -12.74
C LEU A 482 31.83 -2.17 -12.62
N GLY A 483 32.83 -2.54 -11.81
CA GLY A 483 33.00 -3.92 -11.34
C GLY A 483 34.36 -4.32 -10.74
N VAL A 484 34.28 -4.81 -9.49
CA VAL A 484 35.13 -5.74 -8.70
C VAL A 484 36.66 -5.53 -8.68
N ALA A 485 37.15 -4.94 -7.58
CA ALA A 485 38.54 -4.97 -7.09
C ALA A 485 39.64 -4.67 -8.14
N VAL A 486 39.83 -3.39 -8.47
CA VAL A 486 41.12 -2.92 -9.00
C VAL A 486 41.80 -2.11 -7.92
N GLN A 487 42.59 -2.81 -7.12
CA GLN A 487 43.54 -2.21 -6.18
C GLN A 487 44.75 -1.74 -7.00
N SER A 488 44.69 -0.54 -7.59
CA SER A 488 45.84 0.35 -7.86
C SER A 488 45.44 1.59 -8.67
N LEU A 489 45.73 2.75 -8.07
CA LEU A 489 45.98 4.10 -8.62
C LEU A 489 45.46 4.45 -10.03
N VAL A 490 44.56 5.44 -10.11
CA VAL A 490 44.88 6.82 -10.53
C VAL A 490 43.87 7.77 -9.87
N SER A 491 44.37 8.65 -9.01
CA SER A 491 43.61 9.77 -8.45
C SER A 491 43.57 10.91 -9.48
N PHE A 492 42.38 11.29 -9.94
CA PHE A 492 42.14 12.61 -10.53
C PHE A 492 40.85 13.18 -9.92
N GLN A 493 40.97 14.39 -9.36
CA GLN A 493 39.94 15.05 -8.57
C GLN A 493 38.68 15.34 -9.40
N LEU A 494 37.53 14.84 -8.94
CA LEU A 494 36.26 15.56 -9.02
C LEU A 494 35.54 15.40 -7.68
N ALA A 495 35.55 16.47 -6.90
CA ALA A 495 34.68 16.64 -5.75
C ALA A 495 33.23 16.83 -6.23
N ASN A 496 32.28 16.32 -5.43
CA ASN A 496 30.82 16.45 -5.56
C ASN A 496 30.09 15.63 -6.62
N ILE A 497 30.04 14.30 -6.46
CA ILE A 497 28.82 13.52 -6.72
C ILE A 497 28.74 12.40 -5.67
N SER A 498 28.05 12.65 -4.55
CA SER A 498 27.53 11.59 -3.70
C SER A 498 26.05 11.36 -4.02
N HIS A 499 25.67 10.08 -4.05
CA HIS A 499 24.30 9.53 -4.09
C HIS A 499 23.56 9.49 -5.43
N THR A 500 23.73 8.37 -6.14
CA THR A 500 22.59 7.53 -6.58
C THR A 500 23.06 6.08 -6.67
N TRP A 501 23.12 5.41 -5.52
CA TRP A 501 23.06 3.96 -5.42
C TRP A 501 21.90 3.63 -4.49
N ILE A 502 20.97 2.83 -5.00
CA ILE A 502 19.86 2.28 -4.22
C ILE A 502 20.44 1.14 -3.37
N HIS A 503 20.96 1.48 -2.19
CA HIS A 503 20.95 0.56 -1.05
C HIS A 503 19.62 0.78 -0.35
N TYR A 504 18.71 -0.21 -0.45
CA TYR A 504 17.43 -0.18 0.23
C TYR A 504 17.56 -0.93 1.56
N ASP A 505 17.81 -0.20 2.64
CA ASP A 505 17.56 -0.71 3.98
C ASP A 505 16.05 -0.78 4.21
N GLY A 506 15.59 -1.99 4.51
CA GLY A 506 14.19 -2.31 4.69
C GLY A 506 13.61 -1.69 5.95
N HIS A 507 13.00 -0.51 5.81
CA HIS A 507 11.98 -0.06 6.77
C HIS A 507 10.58 -0.16 6.16
N HIS A 508 9.85 -1.13 6.69
CA HIS A 508 8.47 -1.43 6.38
C HIS A 508 7.52 -0.31 6.81
N VAL A 509 6.61 0.07 5.92
CA VAL A 509 5.23 0.43 6.30
C VAL A 509 4.31 -0.39 5.41
N GLY A 510 3.81 -1.50 5.95
CA GLY A 510 2.71 -2.25 5.35
C GLY A 510 1.40 -1.48 5.51
N LEU A 511 0.59 -1.47 4.46
CA LEU A 511 -0.84 -1.20 4.55
C LEU A 511 -1.56 -2.32 5.28
#